data_AF-A0AAW2I683-F1
#
_entry.id   AF-A0AAW2I683-F1
#
_cell.length_a   1.000
_cell.length_b   1.000
_cell.length_c   1.000
_cell.angle_alpha   90.00
_cell.angle_beta   90.00
_cell.angle_gamma   90.00
#
_symmetry.space_group_name_H-M   'P 1'
#
loop_
_entity.id
_entity.type
_entity.pdbx_description
1 polymer ?
#
loop_
_entity_poly.entity_id
_entity_poly.type
_entity_poly.pdbx_seq_one_letter_code
_entity_poly.pdbx_strand_id
1 'polypeptide(L)'
;MVVSIPYYLVSHTRRICNLYKRWLRNLERIHVYRHDYRYAAVLARVPFEKLMNEKDMIKAKQKIEEMEEDLYQNQHPQQLRFPTSPGGVAYGRYTDPPDYVLDYWHPLEKSAYPKYFQRRELRKQQYVEMWEKEYGCKEKSKK
;
A
#
# COMPACT_ATOMS: atom_id res chain seq x y z
N MET A 1 10.13 2.28 -13.44
CA MET A 1 9.25 2.80 -12.36
C MET A 1 7.89 2.16 -12.54
N VAL A 2 7.36 1.43 -11.55
CA VAL A 2 6.01 0.87 -11.62
C VAL A 2 5.03 2.03 -11.47
N VAL A 3 4.45 2.48 -12.58
CA VAL A 3 3.35 3.45 -12.55
C VAL A 3 2.12 2.69 -12.07
N SER A 4 1.78 2.79 -10.79
CA SER A 4 0.51 2.24 -10.31
C SER A 4 -0.60 3.09 -10.91
N ILE A 5 -1.21 2.62 -11.99
CA ILE A 5 -2.41 3.23 -12.56
C ILE A 5 -3.47 3.12 -11.47
N PRO A 6 -3.94 4.23 -10.88
CA PRO A 6 -4.92 4.14 -9.82
C PRO A 6 -6.23 3.65 -10.45
N TYR A 7 -6.77 2.54 -9.94
CA TYR A 7 -8.08 1.99 -10.38
C TYR A 7 -9.22 3.02 -10.26
N TYR A 8 -9.01 4.09 -9.49
CA TYR A 8 -9.96 5.17 -9.23
C TYR A 8 -9.26 6.54 -9.26
N LEU A 9 -10.00 7.58 -9.62
CA LEU A 9 -9.51 8.97 -9.52
C LEU A 9 -9.18 9.31 -8.06
N VAL A 10 -8.01 9.92 -7.82
CA VAL A 10 -7.59 10.35 -6.49
C VAL A 10 -8.37 11.60 -6.09
N SER A 11 -9.17 11.51 -5.03
CA SER A 11 -9.90 12.66 -4.50
C SER A 11 -8.95 13.74 -3.97
N HIS A 12 -9.41 14.98 -3.96
CA HIS A 12 -8.67 16.13 -3.42
C HIS A 12 -8.20 15.89 -1.97
N THR A 13 -9.10 15.40 -1.11
CA THR A 13 -8.79 15.06 0.28
C THR A 13 -7.71 13.98 0.39
N ARG A 14 -7.76 12.95 -0.45
CA ARG A 14 -6.74 11.90 -0.48
C ARG A 14 -5.38 12.42 -0.95
N ARG A 15 -5.36 13.37 -1.90
CA ARG A 15 -4.13 14.04 -2.33
C ARG A 15 -3.49 14.82 -1.19
N ILE A 16 -4.27 15.60 -0.44
CA ILE A 16 -3.82 16.33 0.75
C ILE A 16 -3.26 15.36 1.81
N CYS A 17 -4.01 14.30 2.15
CA CYS A 17 -3.57 13.31 3.14
C CYS A 17 -2.26 12.61 2.73
N ASN A 18 -2.09 12.33 1.44
CA ASN A 18 -0.86 11.73 0.91
C ASN A 18 0.31 12.71 1.01
N LEU A 19 0.12 13.95 0.56
CA LEU A 19 1.12 15.01 0.67
C LEU A 19 1.55 15.24 2.12
N TYR A 20 0.60 15.37 3.05
CA TYR A 20 0.86 15.53 4.48
C TYR A 20 1.68 14.36 5.04
N LYS A 21 1.31 13.11 4.70
CA LYS A 21 2.06 11.93 5.11
C LYS A 21 3.50 11.96 4.57
N ARG A 22 3.69 12.31 3.29
CA ARG A 22 5.03 12.43 2.69
C ARG A 22 5.86 13.51 3.37
N TRP A 23 5.26 14.65 3.66
CA TRP A 23 5.89 15.76 4.37
C TRP A 23 6.39 15.34 5.75
N LEU A 24 5.54 14.69 6.54
CA LEU A 24 5.93 14.19 7.86
C LEU A 24 7.04 13.14 7.81
N ARG A 25 7.05 12.26 6.80
CA ARG A 25 8.15 11.28 6.62
C ARG A 25 9.45 11.94 6.20
N ASN A 26 9.39 13.03 5.45
CA ASN A 26 10.56 13.84 5.15
C ASN A 26 11.10 14.50 6.42
N LEU A 27 10.23 15.13 7.22
CA LEU A 27 10.62 15.74 8.50
C LEU A 27 11.21 14.73 9.48
N GLU A 28 10.62 13.53 9.59
CA GLU A 28 11.16 12.46 10.43
C GLU A 28 12.55 12.00 9.99
N ARG A 29 12.86 12.13 8.70
CA ARG A 29 14.21 11.83 8.20
C ARG A 29 15.19 12.98 8.45
N ILE A 30 14.75 14.22 8.33
CA ILE A 30 15.59 15.41 8.55
C ILE A 30 15.93 15.56 10.04
N HIS A 31 14.94 15.40 10.92
CA HIS A 31 15.12 15.54 12.36
C HIS A 31 15.45 14.19 13.00
N VAL A 32 16.69 14.04 13.46
CA VAL A 32 17.17 12.82 14.12
C VAL A 32 16.48 12.61 15.47
N TYR A 33 16.29 13.68 16.24
CA TYR A 33 15.69 13.60 17.57
C TYR A 33 14.18 13.71 17.54
N ARG A 34 13.53 12.96 18.44
CA ARG A 34 12.07 12.84 18.49
C ARG A 34 11.36 14.15 18.83
N HIS A 35 11.95 14.96 19.73
CA HIS A 35 11.36 16.20 20.21
C HIS A 35 11.39 17.28 19.12
N ASP A 36 12.52 17.42 18.41
CA ASP A 36 12.65 18.34 17.26
C ASP A 36 11.64 17.99 16.17
N TYR A 37 11.55 16.69 15.83
CA TYR A 37 10.56 16.22 14.88
C TYR A 37 9.12 16.55 15.33
N ARG A 38 8.79 16.38 16.62
CA ARG A 38 7.45 16.71 17.13
C ARG A 38 7.14 18.18 16.95
N TYR A 39 8.07 19.06 17.31
CA TYR A 39 7.90 20.50 17.15
C TYR A 39 7.67 20.87 15.68
N ALA A 40 8.54 20.39 14.78
CA ALA A 40 8.41 20.63 13.34
C ALA A 40 7.10 20.06 12.75
N ALA A 41 6.67 18.87 13.18
CA ALA A 41 5.43 18.26 12.73
C ALA A 41 4.19 19.06 13.14
N VAL A 42 4.19 19.66 14.34
CA VAL A 42 3.11 20.54 14.80
C VAL A 42 3.07 21.83 13.98
N LEU A 43 4.23 22.45 13.71
CA LEU A 43 4.29 23.62 12.83
C LEU A 43 3.80 23.30 11.41
N ALA A 44 4.21 22.15 10.88
CA ALA A 44 3.77 21.69 9.57
C ALA A 44 2.25 21.45 9.52
N ARG A 45 1.59 21.08 10.63
CA ARG A 45 0.15 20.85 10.66
C ARG A 45 -0.68 22.09 10.31
N VAL A 46 -0.25 23.27 10.76
CA VAL A 46 -0.98 24.54 10.62
C VAL A 46 -1.33 24.90 9.16
N PRO A 47 -0.38 24.91 8.18
CA PRO A 47 -0.73 25.18 6.78
C PRO A 47 -1.66 24.14 6.18
N PHE A 48 -1.51 22.85 6.53
CA PHE A 48 -2.42 21.81 6.04
C PHE A 48 -3.84 21.94 6.58
N GLU A 49 -4.02 22.42 7.81
CA GLU A 49 -5.36 22.71 8.36
C GLU A 49 -6.01 23.91 7.65
N LYS A 50 -5.24 24.94 7.32
CA LYS A 50 -5.72 26.05 6.50
C LYS A 50 -6.15 25.58 5.10
N LEU A 51 -5.35 24.71 4.47
CA LEU A 51 -5.66 24.13 3.17
C LEU A 51 -6.92 23.24 3.21
N MET A 52 -7.13 22.50 4.30
CA MET A 52 -8.32 21.67 4.51
C MET A 52 -9.60 22.50 4.59
N ASN A 53 -9.53 23.71 5.17
CA ASN A 53 -10.67 24.62 5.34
C ASN A 53 -10.90 25.55 4.14
N GLU A 54 -10.07 25.49 3.10
CA GLU A 54 -10.21 26.29 1.88
C GLU A 54 -11.40 25.78 1.05
N LYS A 55 -12.35 26.67 0.74
CA LYS A 55 -13.54 26.34 -0.07
C LYS A 55 -13.29 26.47 -1.57
N ASP A 56 -12.35 27.33 -1.96
CA ASP A 56 -12.00 27.56 -3.36
C ASP A 56 -11.06 26.46 -3.87
N MET A 57 -11.59 25.57 -4.69
CA MET A 57 -10.87 24.40 -5.20
C MET A 57 -9.72 24.76 -6.14
N ILE A 58 -9.79 25.90 -6.83
CA ILE A 58 -8.72 26.33 -7.74
C ILE A 58 -7.50 26.76 -6.91
N LYS A 59 -7.73 27.58 -5.89
CA LYS A 59 -6.69 28.00 -4.95
C LYS A 59 -6.13 26.83 -4.15
N ALA A 60 -7.00 25.91 -3.71
CA ALA A 60 -6.55 24.71 -3.00
C ALA A 60 -5.63 23.85 -3.87
N LYS A 61 -5.94 23.70 -5.17
CA LYS A 61 -5.09 22.99 -6.12
C LYS A 61 -3.74 23.68 -6.31
N GLN A 62 -3.72 25.00 -6.53
CA GLN A 62 -2.49 25.78 -6.67
C GLN A 62 -1.59 25.63 -5.43
N LYS A 63 -2.16 25.76 -4.22
CA LYS A 63 -1.42 25.55 -2.97
C LYS A 63 -0.86 24.13 -2.85
N ILE A 64 -1.60 23.10 -3.29
CA ILE A 64 -1.09 21.73 -3.29
C ILE A 64 0.11 21.59 -4.22
N GLU A 65 0.06 22.22 -5.40
CA GLU A 65 1.15 22.20 -6.37
C GLU A 65 2.39 22.92 -5.81
N GLU A 66 2.22 24.11 -5.24
CA GLU A 66 3.29 24.84 -4.54
C GLU A 66 3.93 24.00 -3.42
N MET A 67 3.11 23.37 -2.57
CA MET A 67 3.60 22.52 -1.48
C MET A 67 4.26 21.22 -1.99
N GLU A 68 3.81 20.68 -3.13
CA GLU A 68 4.45 19.52 -3.76
C GLU A 68 5.84 19.89 -4.31
N GLU A 69 5.98 21.07 -4.89
CA GLU A 69 7.27 21.63 -5.34
C GLU A 69 8.19 21.90 -4.15
N ASP A 70 7.70 22.55 -3.10
CA ASP A 70 8.48 22.81 -1.88
C ASP A 70 8.99 21.51 -1.25
N LEU A 71 8.13 20.48 -1.19
CA LEU A 71 8.52 19.17 -0.67
C LEU A 71 9.59 18.52 -1.54
N TYR A 72 9.51 18.68 -2.86
CA TYR A 72 10.48 18.14 -3.81
C TYR A 72 11.85 18.81 -3.63
N GLN A 73 11.90 20.13 -3.51
CA GLN A 73 13.15 20.87 -3.31
C GLN A 73 13.81 20.56 -1.97
N ASN A 74 13.01 20.40 -0.91
CA ASN A 74 13.49 20.17 0.45
C ASN A 74 13.55 18.68 0.84
N GLN A 75 13.50 17.78 -0.13
CA GLN A 75 13.46 16.35 0.16
C GLN A 75 14.84 15.84 0.61
N HIS A 76 14.89 15.11 1.72
CA HIS A 76 16.13 14.46 2.15
C HIS A 76 16.59 13.44 1.08
N PRO A 77 17.85 13.49 0.60
CA PRO A 77 18.33 12.63 -0.50
C PRO A 77 18.13 11.14 -0.24
N GLN A 78 18.37 10.71 1.00
CA GLN A 78 18.11 9.34 1.45
C GLN A 78 16.85 9.30 2.32
N GLN A 79 15.69 9.06 1.71
CA GLN A 79 14.41 9.00 2.42
C GLN A 79 14.35 7.84 3.41
N LEU A 80 13.65 8.01 4.53
CA LEU A 80 13.35 6.92 5.45
C LEU A 80 12.35 5.94 4.80
N ARG A 81 12.75 4.68 4.68
CA ARG A 81 11.90 3.57 4.21
C ARG A 81 11.85 2.50 5.29
N PHE A 82 10.67 1.97 5.56
CA PHE A 82 10.55 0.83 6.47
C PHE A 82 11.21 -0.40 5.87
N PRO A 83 11.83 -1.28 6.67
CA PRO A 83 12.63 -2.39 6.15
C PRO A 83 11.89 -3.24 5.11
N THR A 84 10.63 -3.58 5.37
CA THR A 84 9.80 -4.44 4.51
C THR A 84 8.98 -3.67 3.47
N SER A 85 9.01 -2.33 3.49
CA SER A 85 8.31 -1.52 2.49
C SER A 85 9.10 -1.45 1.17
N PRO A 86 8.46 -1.18 0.03
CA PRO A 86 9.18 -1.00 -1.24
C PRO A 86 10.33 0.01 -1.13
N GLY A 87 11.53 -0.42 -1.52
CA GLY A 87 12.77 0.36 -1.38
C GLY A 87 13.43 0.30 0.00
N GLY A 88 12.90 -0.49 0.93
CA GLY A 88 13.52 -0.80 2.22
C GLY A 88 14.58 -1.92 2.12
N VAL A 89 15.44 -2.00 3.14
CA VAL A 89 16.59 -2.92 3.17
C VAL A 89 16.20 -4.41 3.26
N ALA A 90 14.96 -4.72 3.64
CA ALA A 90 14.43 -6.08 3.73
C ALA A 90 13.26 -6.31 2.76
N TYR A 91 13.04 -5.41 1.79
CA TYR A 91 11.97 -5.55 0.82
C TYR A 91 12.23 -6.77 -0.07
N GLY A 92 11.27 -7.70 -0.11
CA GLY A 92 11.42 -8.94 -0.88
C GLY A 92 12.54 -9.86 -0.38
N ARG A 93 13.00 -9.71 0.87
CA ARG A 93 14.05 -10.57 1.44
C ARG A 93 13.62 -12.04 1.50
N TYR A 94 12.35 -12.27 1.80
CA TYR A 94 11.74 -13.60 1.82
C TYR A 94 10.78 -13.71 0.64
N THR A 95 10.93 -14.78 -0.12
CA THR A 95 10.02 -15.12 -1.21
C THR A 95 9.19 -16.30 -0.75
N ASP A 96 7.90 -16.09 -0.54
CA ASP A 96 6.98 -17.17 -0.23
C ASP A 96 6.65 -17.93 -1.52
N PRO A 97 6.96 -19.23 -1.62
CA PRO A 97 6.60 -20.00 -2.79
C PRO A 97 5.06 -20.11 -2.88
N PRO A 98 4.50 -20.12 -4.09
CA PRO A 98 3.06 -20.22 -4.25
C PRO A 98 2.56 -21.59 -3.79
N ASP A 99 1.35 -21.64 -3.23
CA ASP A 99 0.80 -22.86 -2.59
C ASP A 99 0.77 -24.08 -3.52
N TYR A 100 0.52 -23.87 -4.82
CA TYR A 100 0.44 -24.96 -5.81
C TYR A 100 1.73 -25.77 -5.93
N VAL A 101 2.89 -25.26 -5.48
CA VAL A 101 4.16 -26.00 -5.50
C VAL A 101 4.05 -27.31 -4.70
N LEU A 102 3.25 -27.31 -3.63
CA LEU A 102 3.05 -28.49 -2.78
C LEU A 102 2.25 -29.60 -3.48
N ASP A 103 1.58 -29.31 -4.60
CA ASP A 103 0.90 -30.34 -5.39
C ASP A 103 1.89 -31.25 -6.12
N TYR A 104 3.08 -30.76 -6.44
CA TYR A 104 4.13 -31.49 -7.14
C TYR A 104 4.99 -32.39 -6.21
N TRP A 105 4.81 -32.31 -4.89
CA TRP A 105 5.56 -33.14 -3.94
C TRP A 105 5.32 -34.63 -4.16
N HIS A 106 6.35 -35.45 -3.94
CA HIS A 106 6.24 -36.89 -4.07
C HIS A 106 5.28 -37.45 -3.00
N PRO A 107 4.47 -38.50 -3.27
CA PRO A 107 3.53 -39.04 -2.30
C PRO A 107 4.17 -39.45 -0.96
N LEU A 108 5.42 -39.90 -0.97
CA LEU A 108 6.17 -40.21 0.26
C LEU A 108 6.51 -38.97 1.09
N GLU A 109 6.71 -37.80 0.47
CA GLU A 109 6.94 -36.54 1.19
C GLU A 109 5.62 -36.01 1.75
N LYS A 110 4.52 -36.19 1.02
CA LYS A 110 3.18 -35.84 1.48
C LYS A 110 2.72 -36.70 2.66
N SER A 111 3.07 -37.99 2.66
CA SER A 111 2.68 -38.92 3.72
C SER A 111 3.32 -38.60 5.07
N ALA A 112 4.43 -37.85 5.10
CA ALA A 112 5.01 -37.31 6.33
C ALA A 112 4.09 -36.29 7.04
N TYR A 113 3.17 -35.66 6.31
CA TYR A 113 2.29 -34.60 6.82
C TYR A 113 0.79 -34.89 6.55
N PRO A 114 0.24 -36.02 7.02
CA PRO A 114 -1.07 -36.51 6.59
C PRO A 114 -2.21 -35.56 6.97
N LYS A 115 -2.19 -35.01 8.20
CA LYS A 115 -3.21 -34.06 8.68
C LYS A 115 -3.21 -32.74 7.88
N TYR A 116 -2.03 -32.29 7.43
CA TYR A 116 -1.91 -31.05 6.66
C TYR A 116 -2.51 -31.23 5.26
N PHE A 117 -2.12 -32.29 4.55
CA PHE A 117 -2.61 -32.57 3.19
C PHE A 117 -4.10 -32.90 3.16
N GLN A 118 -4.64 -33.63 4.15
CA GLN A 118 -6.09 -33.85 4.26
C GLN A 118 -6.87 -32.51 4.36
N ARG A 119 -6.42 -31.59 5.22
CA ARG A 119 -7.04 -30.25 5.35
C ARG A 119 -6.86 -29.40 4.10
N ARG A 120 -5.80 -29.63 3.33
CA ARG A 120 -5.53 -28.90 2.09
C ARG A 120 -6.46 -29.34 0.97
N GLU A 121 -6.67 -30.64 0.79
CA GLU A 121 -7.62 -31.16 -0.21
C GLU A 121 -9.05 -30.69 0.05
N LEU A 122 -9.49 -30.67 1.32
CA LEU A 122 -10.79 -30.10 1.70
C LEU A 122 -10.91 -28.62 1.29
N ARG A 123 -9.86 -27.81 1.50
CA ARG A 123 -9.86 -26.40 1.09
C ARG A 123 -9.87 -26.22 -0.43
N LYS A 124 -9.20 -27.11 -1.18
CA LYS A 124 -9.23 -27.09 -2.66
C LYS A 124 -10.64 -27.36 -3.17
N GLN A 125 -11.35 -28.34 -2.59
CA GLN A 125 -12.75 -28.62 -2.91
C GLN A 125 -13.65 -27.40 -2.63
N GLN A 126 -13.54 -26.82 -1.44
CA GLN A 126 -14.28 -25.61 -1.06
C GLN A 126 -14.05 -24.44 -2.02
N TYR A 127 -12.81 -24.27 -2.50
CA TYR A 127 -12.48 -23.23 -3.46
C TYR A 127 -13.16 -23.46 -4.82
N VAL A 128 -13.18 -24.70 -5.31
CA VAL A 128 -13.87 -25.05 -6.57
C VAL A 128 -15.38 -24.81 -6.44
N GLU A 129 -15.99 -25.28 -5.35
CA GLU A 129 -17.42 -25.05 -5.08
C GLU A 129 -17.77 -23.55 -5.01
N MET A 130 -16.95 -22.75 -4.34
CA MET A 130 -17.11 -21.30 -4.27
C MET A 130 -16.99 -20.67 -5.67
N TRP A 131 -16.00 -21.08 -6.46
CA TRP A 131 -15.76 -20.54 -7.79
C TRP A 131 -16.90 -20.87 -8.77
N GLU A 132 -17.38 -22.12 -8.77
CA GLU A 132 -18.52 -22.55 -9.57
C GLU A 132 -19.79 -21.77 -9.21
N LYS A 133 -19.99 -21.46 -7.92
CA LYS A 133 -21.12 -20.66 -7.46
C LYS A 133 -21.03 -19.19 -7.90
N GLU A 134 -19.86 -18.57 -7.79
CA GLU A 134 -19.68 -17.15 -8.12
C GLU A 134 -19.59 -16.89 -9.64
N TYR A 135 -19.01 -17.81 -10.40
CA TYR A 135 -18.64 -17.60 -11.79
C TYR A 135 -19.18 -18.65 -12.77
N GLY A 136 -19.57 -19.84 -12.29
CA GLY A 136 -20.00 -20.97 -13.13
C GLY A 136 -21.37 -20.78 -13.80
N CYS A 137 -22.17 -19.79 -13.39
CA CYS A 137 -23.46 -19.49 -14.00
C CYS A 137 -23.47 -18.09 -14.65
N LYS A 138 -22.88 -17.97 -15.86
CA LYS A 138 -22.98 -16.78 -16.73
C LYS A 138 -23.57 -17.08 -18.11
N GLU A 139 -24.46 -18.06 -18.20
CA GLU A 139 -25.32 -18.25 -19.38
C GLU A 139 -26.79 -18.19 -18.97
N LYS A 140 -27.32 -16.98 -18.81
CA LYS A 140 -28.77 -16.64 -18.92
C LYS A 140 -29.03 -15.15 -18.66
N SER A 141 -28.40 -14.28 -19.46
CA SER A 141 -28.90 -12.92 -19.66
C SER A 141 -28.38 -12.35 -20.99
N LYS A 142 -28.59 -13.08 -22.08
CA LYS A 142 -28.67 -12.43 -23.40
C LYS A 142 -30.14 -12.03 -23.58
N LYS A 143 -30.38 -10.72 -23.62
CA LYS A 143 -31.57 -10.12 -24.22
C LYS A 143 -31.69 -10.58 -25.67
#